data_AF-G8LSF6-F1
#
_entry.id   AF-G8LSF6-F1
#
_cell.length_a   1.000
_cell.length_b   1.000
_cell.length_c   1.000
_cell.angle_alpha   90.00
_cell.angle_beta   90.00
_cell.angle_gamma   90.00
#
_symmetry.space_group_name_H-M   'P 1'
#
loop_
_entity.id
_entity.type
_entity.pdbx_description
1 polymer ?
#
loop_
_entity_poly.entity_id
_entity_poly.type
_entity_poly.pdbx_seq_one_letter_code
_entity_poly.pdbx_strand_id
1 'polypeptide(L)'
;MYLEKAVERINKIKWHEVGMNFSKAQADVGYEFLRRLAKFFKDESIKPTMPFVSNIASFMGDIDGDISISDYCNKETVEFLEKNSYTKDIIQYYIQLAKYADKEPKAIKYLSVYEPLIRLLEIGGMYVLRYNELEIVHAAYYPLNNWYEKFVDVEPIDIDEL
;
A
#
# COMPACT_ATOMS: atom_id res chain seq x y z
N MET A 1 -6.80 18.62 -3.46
CA MET A 1 -6.55 17.60 -4.51
C MET A 1 -6.23 16.26 -3.85
N TYR A 2 -6.30 15.12 -4.55
CA TYR A 2 -6.00 13.79 -3.98
C TYR A 2 -4.52 13.67 -3.62
N LEU A 3 -3.62 14.19 -4.45
CA LEU A 3 -2.19 14.24 -4.16
C LEU A 3 -1.90 14.94 -2.83
N GLU A 4 -2.42 16.16 -2.65
CA GLU A 4 -2.20 16.95 -1.43
C GLU A 4 -2.67 16.19 -0.18
N LYS A 5 -3.84 15.54 -0.25
CA LYS A 5 -4.39 14.73 0.86
C LYS A 5 -3.53 13.51 1.15
N ALA A 6 -3.05 12.81 0.12
CA ALA A 6 -2.18 11.66 0.27
C ALA A 6 -0.87 12.07 0.94
N VAL A 7 -0.23 13.13 0.46
CA VAL A 7 1.03 13.66 1.02
C VAL A 7 0.84 14.16 2.46
N GLU A 8 -0.22 14.90 2.74
CA GLU A 8 -0.54 15.36 4.10
C GLU A 8 -0.70 14.17 5.06
N ARG A 9 -1.41 13.12 4.62
CA ARG A 9 -1.63 11.90 5.40
C ARG A 9 -0.31 11.19 5.72
N ILE A 10 0.52 10.93 4.69
CA ILE A 10 1.82 10.26 4.86
C ILE A 10 2.74 11.06 5.78
N ASN A 11 2.76 12.39 5.66
CA ASN A 11 3.57 13.26 6.51
C ASN A 11 3.10 13.35 7.97
N LYS A 12 1.86 12.95 8.27
CA LYS A 12 1.30 12.91 9.63
C LYS A 12 1.55 11.59 10.35
N ILE A 13 2.01 10.55 9.65
CA ILE A 13 2.39 9.29 10.28
C ILE A 13 3.54 9.57 11.25
N LYS A 14 3.41 9.08 12.47
CA LYS A 14 4.47 9.14 13.47
C LYS A 14 5.50 8.05 13.19
N TRP A 15 6.40 8.30 12.25
CA TRP A 15 7.36 7.30 11.77
C TRP A 15 8.26 6.73 12.88
N HIS A 16 8.52 7.50 13.93
CA HIS A 16 9.25 7.01 15.10
C HIS A 16 8.47 6.02 15.98
N GLU A 17 7.14 5.89 15.84
CA GLU A 17 6.30 4.90 16.53
C GLU A 17 6.02 3.65 15.66
N VAL A 18 6.36 3.69 14.35
CA VAL A 18 6.13 2.58 13.41
C VAL A 18 6.94 1.34 13.82
N GLY A 19 6.24 0.20 13.92
CA GLY A 19 6.79 -1.07 14.39
C GLY A 19 6.79 -1.24 15.91
N MET A 20 6.35 -0.24 16.67
CA MET A 20 6.26 -0.31 18.14
C MET A 20 4.90 -0.79 18.65
N ASN A 21 3.85 -0.74 17.81
CA ASN A 21 2.51 -1.16 18.18
C ASN A 21 2.08 -2.39 17.37
N PHE A 22 1.76 -3.48 18.06
CA PHE A 22 1.33 -4.71 17.42
C PHE A 22 0.14 -5.36 18.13
N SER A 23 -0.79 -5.89 17.35
CA SER A 23 -1.94 -6.64 17.82
C SER A 23 -2.33 -7.74 16.83
N LYS A 24 -3.00 -8.79 17.30
CA LYS A 24 -3.47 -9.86 16.40
C LYS A 24 -4.49 -9.36 15.38
N ALA A 25 -5.28 -8.33 15.72
CA ALA A 25 -6.26 -7.74 14.81
C ALA A 25 -5.60 -7.14 13.56
N GLN A 26 -4.34 -6.70 13.66
CA GLN A 26 -3.59 -6.18 12.52
C GLN A 26 -3.34 -7.22 11.43
N ALA A 27 -3.49 -8.52 11.70
CA ALA A 27 -3.37 -9.56 10.66
C ALA A 27 -4.26 -9.24 9.44
N ASP A 28 -5.49 -8.79 9.70
CA ASP A 28 -6.51 -8.60 8.66
C ASP A 28 -6.12 -7.54 7.61
N VAL A 29 -5.20 -6.62 7.92
CA VAL A 29 -4.71 -5.64 6.93
C VAL A 29 -3.96 -6.27 5.77
N GLY A 30 -3.18 -7.32 6.04
CA GLY A 30 -2.38 -8.00 5.01
C GLY A 30 -3.28 -8.78 4.06
N TYR A 31 -4.27 -9.46 4.63
CA TYR A 31 -5.33 -10.12 3.88
C TYR A 31 -6.07 -9.12 2.98
N GLU A 32 -6.52 -7.99 3.56
CA GLU A 32 -7.35 -7.04 2.84
C GLU A 32 -6.58 -6.29 1.74
N PHE A 33 -5.29 -6.00 1.96
CA PHE A 33 -4.41 -5.47 0.93
C PHE A 33 -4.31 -6.44 -0.28
N LEU A 34 -3.97 -7.71 -0.02
CA LEU A 34 -3.81 -8.70 -1.08
C LEU A 34 -5.13 -8.96 -1.83
N ARG A 35 -6.26 -9.00 -1.11
CA ARG A 35 -7.60 -9.13 -1.69
C ARG A 35 -7.95 -7.94 -2.59
N ARG A 36 -7.74 -6.70 -2.13
CA ARG A 36 -8.04 -5.50 -2.93
C ARG A 36 -7.16 -5.42 -4.17
N LEU A 37 -5.88 -5.79 -4.05
CA LEU A 37 -4.97 -5.83 -5.19
C LEU A 37 -5.35 -6.92 -6.19
N ALA A 38 -5.73 -8.11 -5.74
CA ALA A 38 -6.22 -9.18 -6.62
C ALA A 38 -7.49 -8.75 -7.37
N LYS A 39 -8.43 -8.08 -6.69
CA LYS A 39 -9.61 -7.52 -7.36
C LYS A 39 -9.26 -6.45 -8.39
N PHE A 40 -8.28 -5.58 -8.14
CA PHE A 40 -7.79 -4.64 -9.15
C PHE A 40 -7.37 -5.36 -10.44
N PHE A 41 -6.54 -6.40 -10.35
CA PHE A 41 -6.12 -7.16 -11.53
C PHE A 41 -7.30 -7.84 -12.25
N LYS A 42 -8.26 -8.38 -11.50
CA LYS A 42 -9.48 -8.99 -12.05
C LYS A 42 -10.33 -7.96 -12.80
N ASP A 43 -10.64 -6.83 -12.15
CA ASP A 43 -11.55 -5.81 -12.66
C ASP A 43 -11.00 -5.13 -13.92
N GLU A 44 -9.69 -4.87 -13.96
CA GLU A 44 -9.02 -4.24 -15.10
C GLU A 44 -8.54 -5.27 -16.15
N SER A 45 -8.80 -6.57 -15.93
CA SER A 45 -8.37 -7.67 -16.82
C SER A 45 -6.85 -7.66 -17.11
N ILE A 46 -6.06 -7.30 -16.09
CA ILE A 46 -4.60 -7.21 -16.16
C ILE A 46 -4.00 -8.50 -15.63
N LYS A 47 -2.97 -9.01 -16.31
CA LYS A 47 -2.22 -10.18 -15.83
C LYS A 47 -1.61 -9.86 -14.45
N PRO A 48 -1.91 -10.65 -13.40
CA PRO A 48 -1.37 -10.41 -12.07
C PRO A 48 0.17 -10.44 -12.06
N THR A 49 0.75 -9.49 -11.33
CA THR A 49 2.20 -9.45 -11.03
C THR A 49 2.43 -9.65 -9.53
N MET A 50 3.67 -9.58 -9.06
CA MET A 50 3.93 -9.71 -7.62
C MET A 50 3.52 -8.42 -6.90
N PRO A 51 2.92 -8.49 -5.69
CA PRO A 51 2.43 -7.31 -4.99
C PRO A 51 3.46 -6.21 -4.77
N PHE A 52 4.72 -6.56 -4.51
CA PHE A 52 5.80 -5.60 -4.24
C PHE A 52 6.20 -4.74 -5.47
N VAL A 53 5.83 -5.14 -6.69
CA VAL A 53 6.06 -4.35 -7.93
C VAL A 53 4.76 -3.88 -8.58
N SER A 54 3.64 -3.97 -7.86
CA SER A 54 2.33 -3.70 -8.43
C SER A 54 1.98 -2.21 -8.38
N ASN A 55 2.66 -1.39 -9.18
CA ASN A 55 2.35 0.04 -9.32
C ASN A 55 1.06 0.24 -10.13
N ILE A 56 -0.06 0.41 -9.43
CA ILE A 56 -1.39 0.60 -10.02
C ILE A 56 -1.42 1.79 -11.01
N ALA A 57 -0.78 2.92 -10.69
CA ALA A 57 -0.82 4.09 -11.57
C ALA A 57 -0.20 3.77 -12.94
N SER A 58 0.95 3.10 -12.95
CA SER A 58 1.61 2.66 -14.19
C SER A 58 0.74 1.67 -14.97
N PHE A 59 0.09 0.73 -14.29
CA PHE A 59 -0.84 -0.21 -14.94
C PHE A 59 -2.06 0.47 -15.56
N MET A 60 -2.49 1.60 -15.01
CA MET A 60 -3.57 2.41 -15.56
C MET A 60 -3.11 3.37 -16.67
N GLY A 61 -1.82 3.38 -17.01
CA GLY A 61 -1.26 4.17 -18.10
C GLY A 61 -0.66 5.51 -17.68
N ASP A 62 -0.33 5.70 -16.40
CA ASP A 62 0.48 6.85 -15.99
C ASP A 62 1.88 6.79 -16.61
N ILE A 63 2.25 7.86 -17.31
CA ILE A 63 3.53 8.02 -18.02
C ILE A 63 4.44 9.06 -17.36
N ASP A 64 4.01 9.68 -16.25
CA ASP A 64 4.77 10.72 -15.54
C ASP A 64 6.07 10.20 -14.91
N GLY A 65 6.34 8.89 -14.99
CA GLY A 65 7.50 8.23 -14.43
C GLY A 65 7.42 8.02 -12.92
N ASP A 66 8.46 7.44 -12.35
CA ASP A 66 8.55 7.22 -10.90
C ASP A 66 8.67 8.55 -10.16
N ILE A 67 7.92 8.69 -9.06
CA ILE A 67 8.02 9.87 -8.20
C ILE A 67 9.15 9.71 -7.17
N SER A 68 9.86 10.79 -6.85
CA SER A 68 10.79 10.79 -5.71
C SER A 68 10.07 11.20 -4.44
N ILE A 69 10.15 10.39 -3.37
CA ILE A 69 9.55 10.74 -2.07
C ILE A 69 10.06 12.07 -1.51
N SER A 70 11.30 12.45 -1.83
CA SER A 70 11.93 13.71 -1.39
C SER A 70 11.22 14.95 -1.91
N ASP A 71 10.51 14.82 -3.04
CA ASP A 71 9.86 15.95 -3.71
C ASP A 71 8.51 16.28 -3.06
N TYR A 72 7.98 15.37 -2.24
CA TYR A 72 6.63 15.46 -1.66
C TYR A 72 6.61 15.37 -0.13
N CYS A 73 7.48 14.55 0.46
CA CYS A 73 7.41 14.21 1.88
C CYS A 73 8.36 15.06 2.74
N ASN A 74 8.03 15.19 4.03
CA ASN A 74 8.87 15.87 5.00
C ASN A 74 10.13 15.05 5.35
N LYS A 75 11.08 15.70 6.02
CA LYS A 75 12.38 15.11 6.34
C LYS A 75 12.28 13.81 7.17
N GLU A 76 11.42 13.77 8.19
CA GLU A 76 11.22 12.58 9.04
C GLU A 76 10.73 11.39 8.20
N THR A 77 9.76 11.63 7.33
CA THR A 77 9.22 10.62 6.41
C THR A 77 10.31 10.09 5.48
N VAL A 78 11.08 10.99 4.85
CA VAL A 78 12.15 10.61 3.93
C VAL A 78 13.21 9.76 4.63
N GLU A 79 13.69 10.19 5.80
CA GLU A 79 14.71 9.47 6.58
C GLU A 79 14.25 8.05 7.00
N PHE A 80 12.97 7.88 7.32
CA PHE A 80 12.42 6.57 7.62
C PHE A 80 12.34 5.68 6.39
N LEU A 81 11.78 6.20 5.28
CA LEU A 81 11.55 5.44 4.05
C LEU A 81 12.86 5.07 3.34
N GLU A 82 13.91 5.89 3.44
CA GLU A 82 15.23 5.54 2.90
C GLU A 82 15.85 4.31 3.57
N LYS A 83 15.51 4.04 4.84
CA LYS A 83 15.95 2.85 5.58
C LYS A 83 15.04 1.64 5.35
N ASN A 84 13.84 1.86 4.79
CA ASN A 84 12.79 0.86 4.62
C ASN A 84 12.32 0.82 3.16
N SER A 85 13.17 0.31 2.26
CA SER A 85 12.94 0.37 0.80
C SER A 85 11.61 -0.25 0.35
N TYR A 86 11.19 -1.36 0.93
CA TYR A 86 9.91 -2.00 0.56
C TYR A 86 8.69 -1.14 0.96
N THR A 87 8.75 -0.49 2.13
CA THR A 87 7.71 0.47 2.53
C THR A 87 7.74 1.69 1.63
N LYS A 88 8.94 2.18 1.28
CA LYS A 88 9.13 3.30 0.36
C LYS A 88 8.44 3.06 -0.98
N ASP A 89 8.63 1.90 -1.60
CA ASP A 89 8.03 1.60 -2.91
C ASP A 89 6.49 1.67 -2.85
N ILE A 90 5.88 1.12 -1.81
CA ILE A 90 4.41 1.19 -1.61
C ILE A 90 3.93 2.62 -1.38
N ILE A 91 4.65 3.42 -0.58
CA ILE A 91 4.32 4.84 -0.39
C ILE A 91 4.45 5.62 -1.71
N GLN A 92 5.48 5.32 -2.52
CA GLN A 92 5.63 5.92 -3.84
C GLN A 92 4.45 5.57 -4.75
N TYR A 93 4.05 4.31 -4.81
CA TYR A 93 2.92 3.89 -5.64
C TYR A 93 1.60 4.54 -5.19
N TYR A 94 1.39 4.69 -3.88
CA TYR A 94 0.21 5.38 -3.34
C TYR A 94 0.18 6.87 -3.71
N ILE A 95 1.27 7.60 -3.51
CA ILE A 95 1.35 9.03 -3.85
C ILE A 95 1.24 9.22 -5.37
N GLN A 96 1.86 8.34 -6.16
CA GLN A 96 1.76 8.39 -7.62
C GLN A 96 0.32 8.15 -8.08
N LEU A 97 -0.36 7.15 -7.51
CA LEU A 97 -1.77 6.91 -7.81
C LEU A 97 -2.65 8.09 -7.41
N ALA A 98 -2.37 8.76 -6.29
CA ALA A 98 -3.10 9.95 -5.87
C ALA A 98 -2.90 11.12 -6.84
N LYS A 99 -1.68 11.34 -7.31
CA LYS A 99 -1.35 12.32 -8.36
C LYS A 99 -2.06 11.98 -9.67
N TYR A 100 -2.06 10.71 -10.08
CA TYR A 100 -2.73 10.27 -11.29
C TYR A 100 -4.25 10.43 -11.17
N ALA A 101 -4.83 10.17 -9.99
CA ALA A 101 -6.26 10.34 -9.72
C ALA A 101 -6.74 11.79 -9.80
N ASP A 102 -5.87 12.78 -9.60
CA ASP A 102 -6.20 14.19 -9.86
C ASP A 102 -6.39 14.49 -11.35
N LYS A 103 -5.80 13.67 -12.25
CA LYS A 103 -5.93 13.79 -13.71
C LYS A 103 -6.99 12.83 -14.28
N GLU A 104 -7.06 11.61 -13.75
CA GLU A 104 -7.94 10.54 -14.20
C GLU A 104 -8.84 10.05 -13.04
N PRO A 105 -10.06 10.56 -12.92
CA PRO A 105 -10.97 10.24 -11.82
C PRO A 105 -11.29 8.74 -11.68
N LYS A 106 -11.17 7.93 -12.74
CA LYS A 106 -11.39 6.48 -12.64
C LYS A 106 -10.38 5.78 -11.72
N ALA A 107 -9.20 6.38 -11.50
CA ALA A 107 -8.17 5.83 -10.63
C ALA A 107 -8.47 6.00 -9.13
N ILE A 108 -9.38 6.91 -8.76
CA ILE A 108 -9.69 7.25 -7.35
C ILE A 108 -10.07 6.00 -6.55
N LYS A 109 -10.90 5.12 -7.13
CA LYS A 109 -11.37 3.89 -6.44
C LYS A 109 -10.21 2.97 -6.02
N TYR A 110 -9.08 3.03 -6.72
CA TYR A 110 -7.93 2.17 -6.45
C TYR A 110 -6.98 2.69 -5.38
N LEU A 111 -7.13 3.93 -4.91
CA LEU A 111 -6.44 4.39 -3.70
C LEU A 111 -6.76 3.50 -2.51
N SER A 112 -7.98 2.97 -2.46
CA SER A 112 -8.44 2.02 -1.43
C SER A 112 -7.61 0.73 -1.38
N VAL A 113 -6.87 0.37 -2.44
CA VAL A 113 -6.03 -0.84 -2.45
C VAL A 113 -4.87 -0.71 -1.47
N TYR A 114 -4.23 0.46 -1.39
CA TYR A 114 -3.11 0.69 -0.47
C TYR A 114 -3.56 1.03 0.95
N GLU A 115 -4.83 1.41 1.14
CA GLU A 115 -5.42 1.82 2.41
C GLU A 115 -5.06 0.92 3.60
N PRO A 116 -5.12 -0.43 3.51
CA PRO A 116 -4.84 -1.29 4.67
C PRO A 116 -3.40 -1.13 5.18
N LEU A 117 -2.43 -1.00 4.26
CA LEU A 117 -1.02 -0.84 4.61
C LEU A 117 -0.72 0.57 5.14
N ILE A 118 -1.38 1.60 4.60
CA ILE A 118 -1.24 2.97 5.13
C ILE A 118 -1.81 3.06 6.54
N ARG A 119 -3.00 2.53 6.78
CA ARG A 119 -3.62 2.50 8.11
C ARG A 119 -2.78 1.75 9.14
N LEU A 120 -2.18 0.62 8.74
CA LEU A 120 -1.26 -0.11 9.61
C LEU A 120 -0.11 0.79 10.09
N LEU A 121 0.49 1.58 9.19
CA LEU A 121 1.55 2.51 9.55
C LEU A 121 1.04 3.64 10.45
N GLU A 122 -0.17 4.16 10.21
CA GLU A 122 -0.78 5.23 11.00
C GLU A 122 -1.00 4.83 12.47
N ILE A 123 -1.32 3.57 12.75
CA ILE A 123 -1.49 3.05 14.11
C ILE A 123 -0.18 2.56 14.75
N GLY A 124 0.96 2.77 14.09
CA GLY A 124 2.29 2.36 14.57
C GLY A 124 2.63 0.88 14.33
N GLY A 125 1.84 0.16 13.53
CA GLY A 125 2.17 -1.17 13.05
C GLY A 125 3.19 -1.13 11.90
N MET A 126 3.68 -2.30 11.50
CA MET A 126 4.68 -2.43 10.44
C MET A 126 4.43 -3.66 9.58
N TYR A 127 4.77 -3.56 8.30
CA TYR A 127 4.77 -4.69 7.39
C TYR A 127 6.12 -4.83 6.69
N VAL A 128 6.40 -6.04 6.23
CA VAL A 128 7.55 -6.37 5.39
C VAL A 128 7.02 -7.09 4.16
N LEU A 129 7.02 -6.40 3.02
CA LEU A 129 6.56 -6.94 1.74
C LEU A 129 7.76 -7.27 0.85
N ARG A 130 8.05 -8.55 0.67
CA ARG A 130 9.16 -9.05 -0.16
C ARG A 130 8.62 -9.81 -1.36
N TYR A 131 9.54 -10.36 -2.16
CA TYR A 131 9.19 -11.15 -3.33
C TYR A 131 8.23 -12.31 -3.02
N ASN A 132 8.48 -13.08 -1.96
CA ASN A 132 7.78 -14.34 -1.67
C ASN A 132 6.80 -14.24 -0.49
N GLU A 133 6.73 -13.11 0.21
CA GLU A 133 5.98 -12.99 1.45
C GLU A 133 5.51 -11.56 1.72
N LEU A 134 4.35 -11.47 2.37
CA LEU A 134 3.93 -10.29 3.12
C LEU A 134 3.87 -10.68 4.59
N GLU A 135 4.70 -10.06 5.42
CA GLU A 135 4.63 -10.18 6.87
C GLU A 135 3.95 -8.93 7.44
N ILE A 136 2.95 -9.11 8.29
CA ILE A 136 2.50 -8.08 9.23
C ILE A 136 3.27 -8.35 10.51
N VAL A 137 4.23 -7.48 10.82
CA VAL A 137 5.27 -7.72 11.83
C VAL A 137 4.61 -8.04 13.18
N HIS A 138 4.99 -9.19 13.76
CA HIS A 138 4.43 -9.74 15.01
C HIS A 138 2.94 -10.14 15.00
N ALA A 139 2.25 -10.08 13.85
CA ALA A 139 0.82 -10.40 13.75
C ALA A 139 0.51 -11.57 12.78
N ALA A 140 1.04 -11.54 11.56
CA ALA A 140 0.70 -12.52 10.52
C ALA A 140 1.76 -12.68 9.44
N TYR A 141 1.72 -13.83 8.77
CA TYR A 141 2.61 -14.16 7.65
C TYR A 141 1.80 -14.70 6.47
N TYR A 142 1.98 -14.09 5.31
CA TYR A 142 1.28 -14.42 4.07
C TYR A 142 2.27 -14.84 2.98
N PRO A 143 2.42 -16.15 2.69
CA PRO A 143 3.22 -16.61 1.56
C PRO A 143 2.58 -16.19 0.24
N LEU A 144 3.36 -15.56 -0.65
CA LEU A 144 2.88 -15.01 -1.93
C LEU A 144 2.89 -16.01 -3.09
N ASN A 145 3.22 -17.28 -2.85
CA ASN A 145 3.05 -18.35 -3.84
C ASN A 145 1.55 -18.51 -4.15
N ASN A 146 1.17 -18.39 -5.43
CA ASN A 146 -0.21 -18.40 -5.90
C ASN A 146 -1.11 -17.40 -5.13
N TRP A 147 -0.55 -16.23 -4.80
CA TRP A 147 -1.27 -15.23 -4.00
C TRP A 147 -2.56 -14.79 -4.72
N TYR A 148 -2.51 -14.56 -6.03
CA TYR A 148 -3.65 -14.06 -6.78
C TYR A 148 -4.86 -15.00 -6.64
N GLU A 149 -4.67 -16.30 -6.90
CA GLU A 149 -5.73 -17.31 -6.82
C GLU A 149 -6.30 -17.44 -5.41
N LYS A 150 -5.48 -17.21 -4.37
CA LYS A 150 -5.92 -17.26 -2.97
C LYS A 150 -6.75 -16.06 -2.55
N PHE A 151 -6.63 -14.92 -3.23
CA PHE A 151 -7.18 -13.64 -2.76
C PHE A 151 -8.20 -13.00 -3.72
N VAL A 152 -8.33 -13.49 -4.95
CA VAL A 152 -9.22 -12.89 -5.96
C VAL A 152 -10.71 -13.08 -5.65
N ASP A 153 -11.10 -14.23 -5.11
CA ASP A 153 -12.50 -14.62 -4.90
C ASP A 153 -12.90 -14.69 -3.42
N VAL A 154 -12.08 -14.14 -2.53
CA VAL A 154 -12.36 -14.15 -1.10
C VAL A 154 -13.17 -12.91 -0.67
N GLU A 155 -13.95 -13.08 0.40
CA GLU A 155 -14.81 -12.03 0.95
C GLU A 155 -14.00 -10.92 1.63
N PRO A 156 -14.48 -9.66 1.62
CA PRO A 156 -13.83 -8.56 2.34
C PRO A 156 -13.88 -8.80 3.84
N ILE A 157 -12.84 -8.35 4.53
CA ILE A 157 -12.80 -8.27 5.99
C ILE A 157 -12.86 -6.80 6.38
N ASP A 158 -13.64 -6.51 7.42
CA ASP A 158 -13.70 -5.18 7.99
C ASP A 158 -12.39 -4.89 8.75
N ILE A 159 -11.74 -3.78 8.39
CA ILE A 159 -10.50 -3.31 8.99
C ILE A 159 -10.71 -1.95 9.67
N ASP A 160 -11.96 -1.50 9.82
CA ASP A 160 -12.29 -0.18 10.36
C ASP A 160 -12.08 -0.08 11.88
N GLU A 161 -12.14 -1.20 12.60
CA GLU A 161 -11.94 -1.27 14.06
C GLU A 161 -10.45 -1.39 14.49
N LEU A 162 -9.50 -1.20 13.57
CA LEU A 162 -8.05 -1.19 13.85
C LEU A 162 -7.56 0.06 14.59
#